data_AF-A0A8T6L8Z4-F1
#
_entry.id   AF-A0A8T6L8Z4-F1
#
_cell.length_a   1.000
_cell.length_b   1.000
_cell.length_c   1.000
_cell.angle_alpha   90.00
_cell.angle_beta   90.00
_cell.angle_gamma   90.00
#
_symmetry.space_group_name_H-M   'P 1'
#
loop_
_entity.id
_entity.type
_entity.pdbx_description
1 polymer ?
#
loop_
_entity_poly.entity_id
_entity_poly.type
_entity_poly.pdbx_seq_one_letter_code
_entity_poly.pdbx_strand_id
1 'polypeptide(L)'
;GEFALGRQMQRIMEATGQAFTPPKPSFEYNAEHPLLKRLDQESDEDRFTELVLVLFDQASLAEGDALQDAGAYVNRMNRLLLELLER
;
A
#
# COMPACT_ATOMS: atom_id res chain seq x y z
N GLY A 1 10.10 -12.07 -8.18
CA GLY A 1 11.39 -12.74 -8.39
C GLY A 1 11.72 -12.86 -9.87
N GLU A 2 12.85 -12.27 -10.27
CA GLU A 2 13.63 -12.41 -11.52
C GLU A 2 13.02 -12.20 -12.92
N PHE A 3 11.70 -12.20 -13.13
CA PHE A 3 11.11 -11.93 -14.46
C PHE A 3 10.02 -10.85 -14.48
N ALA A 4 9.82 -10.12 -13.38
CA ALA A 4 8.87 -9.02 -13.38
C ALA A 4 9.46 -7.86 -14.21
N LEU A 5 8.84 -7.59 -15.37
CA LEU A 5 9.06 -6.36 -16.12
C LEU A 5 8.89 -5.19 -15.15
N GLY A 6 9.97 -4.44 -14.92
CA GLY A 6 9.94 -3.29 -14.02
C GLY A 6 8.90 -2.27 -14.46
N ARG A 7 8.34 -1.51 -13.51
CA ARG A 7 7.18 -0.62 -13.74
C ARG A 7 7.41 0.44 -14.82
N GLN A 8 8.67 0.83 -15.06
CA GLN A 8 9.01 1.73 -16.16
C GLN A 8 8.76 1.09 -17.53
N MET A 9 9.09 -0.19 -17.70
CA MET A 9 8.86 -0.91 -18.95
C MET A 9 7.36 -1.13 -19.19
N GLN A 10 6.59 -1.39 -18.12
CA GLN A 10 5.13 -1.51 -18.20
C GLN A 10 4.49 -0.24 -18.74
N ARG A 11 4.88 0.94 -18.23
CA ARG A 11 4.43 2.25 -18.74
C ARG A 11 4.74 2.48 -20.22
N ILE A 12 5.92 2.03 -20.69
CA ILE A 12 6.29 2.10 -22.11
C ILE A 12 5.37 1.21 -22.95
N MET A 13 5.13 -0.03 -22.51
CA MET A 13 4.27 -0.97 -23.23
C MET A 13 2.81 -0.45 -23.33
N GLU A 14 2.27 0.07 -22.23
CA GLU A 14 0.94 0.72 -22.21
C GLU A 14 0.86 1.91 -23.17
N ALA A 15 1.86 2.80 -23.15
CA ALA A 15 1.91 3.95 -24.04
C ALA A 15 2.02 3.57 -25.53
N THR A 16 2.61 2.42 -25.84
CA THR A 16 2.72 1.89 -27.21
C THR A 16 1.49 1.10 -27.67
N GLY A 17 0.47 0.94 -26.80
CA GLY A 17 -0.77 0.21 -27.12
C GLY A 17 -0.60 -1.31 -27.20
N GLN A 18 0.52 -1.84 -26.70
CA GLN A 18 0.78 -3.27 -26.71
C GLN A 18 -0.05 -3.96 -25.62
N ALA A 19 -0.81 -4.99 -26.01
CA ALA A 19 -1.56 -5.79 -25.04
C ALA A 19 -0.59 -6.45 -24.06
N PHE A 20 -0.63 -6.00 -22.82
CA PHE A 20 0.21 -6.48 -21.73
C PHE A 20 -0.66 -6.71 -20.50
N THR A 21 -0.57 -7.89 -19.90
CA THR A 21 -1.16 -8.16 -18.60
C THR A 21 -0.06 -8.04 -17.57
N PRO A 22 -0.03 -6.96 -16.76
CA PRO A 22 0.97 -6.84 -15.72
C PRO A 22 0.86 -8.00 -14.72
N PRO A 23 1.99 -8.56 -14.24
CA PRO A 23 1.95 -9.54 -13.17
C PRO A 23 1.36 -8.90 -11.91
N LYS A 24 0.67 -9.70 -11.09
CA LYS A 24 0.15 -9.23 -9.80
C LYS A 24 1.31 -8.74 -8.93
N PRO A 25 1.27 -7.50 -8.38
CA PRO A 25 2.35 -6.98 -7.56
C PRO A 25 2.49 -7.78 -6.26
N SER A 26 3.73 -7.94 -5.79
CA SER A 26 4.05 -8.46 -4.46
C SER A 26 4.11 -7.32 -3.46
N PHE A 27 3.40 -7.44 -2.35
CA PHE A 27 3.52 -6.50 -1.23
C PHE A 27 4.66 -6.96 -0.31
N GLU A 28 5.75 -6.22 -0.32
CA GLU A 28 6.93 -6.48 0.49
C GLU A 28 6.95 -5.55 1.70
N TYR A 29 7.33 -6.06 2.87
CA TYR A 29 7.39 -5.27 4.10
C TYR A 29 8.67 -5.59 4.88
N ASN A 30 9.09 -4.63 5.71
CA ASN A 30 10.23 -4.81 6.60
C ASN A 30 9.76 -5.28 7.99
N ALA A 31 9.96 -6.56 8.30
CA ALA A 31 9.59 -7.17 9.57
C ALA A 31 10.32 -6.55 10.79
N GLU A 32 11.48 -5.92 10.59
CA GLU A 32 12.21 -5.27 11.69
C GLU A 32 11.67 -3.88 12.03
N HIS A 33 10.82 -3.31 11.16
CA HIS A 33 10.31 -1.96 11.32
C HIS A 33 9.40 -1.85 12.57
N PRO A 34 9.57 -0.82 13.42
CA PRO A 34 8.78 -0.68 14.66
C PRO A 34 7.26 -0.69 14.44
N LEU A 35 6.77 -0.09 13.34
CA LEU A 35 5.34 -0.12 13.01
C LEU A 35 4.82 -1.54 12.77
N LEU A 36 5.58 -2.40 12.09
CA LEU A 36 5.18 -3.77 11.79
C LEU A 36 5.18 -4.61 13.07
N LYS A 37 6.17 -4.42 13.95
CA LYS A 37 6.18 -5.05 15.27
C LYS A 37 4.99 -4.64 16.13
N ARG A 38 4.55 -3.37 16.04
CA ARG A 38 3.39 -2.89 16.79
C ARG A 38 2.08 -3.42 16.21
N LEU A 39 2.01 -3.53 14.89
CA LEU A 39 0.88 -4.08 14.15
C LEU A 39 0.70 -5.58 14.43
N ASP A 40 1.79 -6.34 14.52
CA ASP A 40 1.77 -7.76 14.90
C ASP A 40 1.16 -8.01 16.30
N GLN A 41 1.17 -6.99 17.16
CA GLN A 41 0.57 -7.02 18.49
C GLN A 41 -0.86 -6.47 18.53
N GLU A 42 -1.44 -6.06 17.40
CA GLU A 42 -2.80 -5.55 17.33
C GLU A 42 -3.81 -6.71 17.33
N SER A 43 -4.66 -6.76 18.35
CA SER A 43 -5.65 -7.84 18.53
C SER A 43 -7.01 -7.52 17.91
N ASP A 44 -7.28 -6.24 17.67
CA ASP A 44 -8.50 -5.81 17.00
C ASP A 44 -8.32 -5.98 15.48
N GLU A 45 -9.01 -6.96 14.90
CA GLU A 45 -8.90 -7.31 13.47
C GLU A 45 -9.32 -6.16 12.54
N ASP A 46 -10.31 -5.37 12.94
CA ASP A 46 -10.77 -4.22 12.14
C ASP A 46 -9.69 -3.15 12.13
N ARG A 47 -9.14 -2.84 13.31
CA ARG A 47 -8.04 -1.88 13.46
C ARG A 47 -6.76 -2.34 12.76
N PHE A 48 -6.43 -3.64 12.85
CA PHE A 48 -5.31 -4.23 12.12
C PHE A 48 -5.49 -4.04 10.62
N THR A 49 -6.69 -4.33 10.10
CA THR A 49 -7.02 -4.19 8.68
C THR A 49 -6.86 -2.74 8.22
N GLU A 50 -7.38 -1.77 8.98
CA GLU A 50 -7.25 -0.35 8.66
C GLU A 50 -5.77 0.10 8.59
N LEU A 51 -4.94 -0.35 9.53
CA LEU A 51 -3.51 -0.03 9.57
C LEU A 51 -2.74 -0.67 8.39
N VAL A 52 -3.03 -1.94 8.06
CA VAL A 52 -2.43 -2.62 6.89
C VAL A 52 -2.77 -1.88 5.60
N LEU A 53 -4.03 -1.46 5.45
CA LEU A 53 -4.46 -0.75 4.24
C LEU A 53 -3.78 0.62 4.10
N VAL A 54 -3.55 1.33 5.20
CA VAL A 54 -2.74 2.57 5.17
C VAL A 54 -1.30 2.29 4.74
N LEU A 55 -0.65 1.24 5.28
CA LEU A 55 0.71 0.86 4.87
C LEU A 55 0.79 0.47 3.39
N PHE A 56 -0.23 -0.22 2.89
CA PHE A 56 -0.34 -0.61 1.48
C PHE A 56 -0.47 0.61 0.55
N ASP A 57 -1.34 1.55 0.91
CA ASP A 57 -1.50 2.81 0.16
C ASP A 57 -0.22 3.65 0.19
N GLN A 58 0.48 3.69 1.32
CA GLN A 58 1.77 4.37 1.44
C GLN A 58 2.85 3.74 0.56
N ALA A 59 2.92 2.41 0.48
CA ALA A 59 3.84 1.72 -0.42
C ALA A 59 3.54 2.07 -1.89
N SER A 60 2.26 2.09 -2.26
CA SER A 60 1.82 2.46 -3.61
C SER A 60 2.25 3.89 -3.96
N LEU A 61 2.03 4.85 -3.05
CA LEU A 61 2.48 6.24 -3.21
C LEU A 61 4.01 6.34 -3.32
N ALA A 62 4.75 5.58 -2.51
CA ALA A 62 6.22 5.59 -2.52
C ALA A 62 6.80 5.04 -3.83
N GLU A 63 6.12 4.09 -4.48
CA GLU A 63 6.47 3.62 -5.82
C GLU A 63 6.09 4.61 -6.94
N GLY A 64 5.40 5.69 -6.59
CA GLY A 64 4.92 6.72 -7.51
C GLY A 64 3.60 6.39 -8.19
N ASP A 65 2.83 5.43 -7.67
CA ASP A 65 1.47 5.18 -8.13
C ASP A 65 0.47 6.18 -7.58
N ALA A 66 -0.60 6.37 -8.34
CA ALA A 66 -1.81 6.95 -7.82
C ALA A 66 -2.54 5.94 -6.91
N LEU A 67 -3.18 6.43 -5.87
CA LEU A 67 -4.10 5.63 -5.08
C LEU A 67 -5.32 5.25 -5.92
N GLN A 68 -5.75 3.99 -5.82
CA GLN A 68 -6.99 3.54 -6.46
C GLN A 68 -8.22 4.27 -5.88
N ASP A 69 -8.21 4.50 -4.57
CA ASP A 69 -9.23 5.29 -3.87
C ASP A 69 -8.57 6.22 -2.84
N ALA A 70 -8.31 7.45 -3.26
CA ALA A 70 -7.75 8.48 -2.39
C ALA A 70 -8.71 8.90 -1.26
N GLY A 71 -10.03 8.82 -1.48
CA GLY A 71 -11.03 9.18 -0.49
C GLY A 71 -11.04 8.19 0.67
N ALA A 72 -10.99 6.89 0.36
CA ALA A 72 -10.85 5.84 1.35
C ALA A 72 -9.57 6.03 2.18
N TYR A 73 -8.42 6.22 1.53
CA TYR A 73 -7.15 6.48 2.24
C TYR A 73 -7.23 7.67 3.20
N VAL A 74 -7.76 8.81 2.74
CA VAL A 74 -7.91 10.02 3.59
C VAL A 74 -8.84 9.75 4.76
N ASN A 75 -9.95 9.05 4.55
CA ASN A 75 -10.87 8.70 5.63
C ASN A 75 -10.21 7.80 6.68
N ARG A 76 -9.42 6.81 6.26
CA ARG A 76 -8.65 5.94 7.17
C ARG A 76 -7.64 6.74 7.99
N MET A 77 -6.86 7.58 7.32
CA MET A 77 -5.90 8.47 7.97
C MET A 77 -6.56 9.38 9.01
N ASN A 78 -7.68 10.00 8.65
CA ASN A 78 -8.41 10.89 9.56
C ASN A 78 -8.95 10.14 10.78
N ARG A 79 -9.48 8.92 10.60
CA ARG A 79 -9.93 8.08 11.73
C ARG A 79 -8.79 7.77 12.69
N LEU A 80 -7.64 7.33 12.17
CA LEU A 80 -6.45 7.05 12.99
C LEU A 80 -5.92 8.29 13.70
N LEU A 81 -5.96 9.46 13.05
CA LEU A 81 -5.57 10.73 13.66
C LEU A 81 -6.51 11.13 14.80
N LEU A 82 -7.83 10.98 14.63
CA LEU A 82 -8.80 11.25 15.70
C LEU A 82 -8.57 10.32 16.89
N GLU A 83 -8.39 9.02 16.66
CA GLU A 83 -8.07 8.07 17.73
C GLU A 83 -6.77 8.41 18.48
N LEU A 84 -5.77 8.95 17.79
CA LEU A 84 -4.51 9.37 18.41
C LEU A 84 -4.70 10.60 19.29
N LEU A 85 -5.55 11.54 18.86
CA LEU A 85 -5.76 12.83 19.53
C LEU A 85 -6.77 12.75 20.69
N GLU A 86 -7.66 11.75 20.68
CA GLU A 86 -8.64 11.50 21.75
C GLU A 86 -8.09 10.64 22.90
N ARG A 87 -6.84 10.17 22.79
CA ARG A 87 -6.09 9.47 23.84
C ARG A 87 -5.30 10.43 24.72
#